data_AF-A0AAD8AIE5-F1
#
_entry.id   AF-A0AAD8AIE5-F1
#
_cell.length_a   1.000
_cell.length_b   1.000
_cell.length_c   1.000
_cell.angle_alpha   90.00
_cell.angle_beta   90.00
_cell.angle_gamma   90.00
#
_symmetry.space_group_name_H-M   'P 1'
#
loop_
_entity.id
_entity.type
_entity.pdbx_description
1 polymer ?
#
loop_
_entity_poly.entity_id
_entity_poly.type
_entity_poly.pdbx_seq_one_letter_code
_entity_poly.pdbx_strand_id
1 'polypeptide(L)'
;MSAAGHSHRNVRFSGTEYGLRSRIGNELDNQRRYTSNPKRLSFNINTPEIDNDGENLEALLDRIWKVYRVSPLNNFSYTTGRLKQYSRRLREGLSMLQTTSMKETHYDVTFTAEGGLTQTPHDREAIKIFVKLYRNGNASNEDDEEPSSFYLGYLISRGNMKPMVDMSKVYLPILLCQGPVTTIRNINYLLEKFFDCNISPLKLSQDDLTWICTLFAEKSQNVLMKFEFPQPSIKNSINFKIHHANLSSLWNKIHDPSLDYVPYSEVKLLWSALIQQLFKVFQIDIGY
;
A
#
# COMPACT_ATOMS: atom_id res chain seq x y z
N MET A 1 11.11 20.10 -70.68
CA MET A 1 12.11 21.17 -70.46
C MET A 1 11.71 21.99 -69.25
N SER A 2 12.71 22.29 -68.42
CA SER A 2 12.77 23.26 -67.31
C SER A 2 11.99 23.01 -66.01
N ALA A 3 12.79 23.02 -64.95
CA ALA A 3 12.46 23.04 -63.54
C ALA A 3 12.39 24.48 -62.99
N ALA A 4 12.08 24.53 -61.68
CA ALA A 4 12.50 25.50 -60.65
C ALA A 4 11.48 26.56 -60.18
N GLY A 5 11.40 26.71 -58.86
CA GLY A 5 10.97 27.94 -58.19
C GLY A 5 10.27 27.77 -56.85
N HIS A 6 11.01 27.90 -55.75
CA HIS A 6 10.52 27.97 -54.36
C HIS A 6 9.72 29.26 -54.06
N SER A 7 8.83 29.27 -53.05
CA SER A 7 8.80 30.35 -52.04
C SER A 7 7.89 30.04 -50.83
N HIS A 8 8.39 30.43 -49.66
CA HIS A 8 7.85 30.30 -48.31
C HIS A 8 6.58 31.11 -48.02
N ARG A 9 5.77 30.66 -47.05
CA ARG A 9 5.16 31.55 -46.03
C ARG A 9 5.16 30.92 -44.63
N ASN A 10 6.01 31.47 -43.77
CA ASN A 10 5.94 31.39 -42.32
C ASN A 10 4.82 32.29 -41.81
N VAL A 11 4.12 31.89 -40.75
CA VAL A 11 3.39 32.82 -39.87
C VAL A 11 3.76 32.50 -38.42
N ARG A 12 4.43 33.47 -37.78
CA ARG A 12 4.65 33.60 -36.33
C ARG A 12 3.84 34.82 -35.85
N PHE A 13 3.21 34.70 -34.69
CA PHE A 13 2.90 35.80 -33.75
C PHE A 13 2.89 35.12 -32.35
N SER A 14 3.84 35.30 -31.42
CA SER A 14 4.29 36.49 -30.65
C SER A 14 3.16 37.25 -29.96
N GLY A 15 3.12 37.15 -28.63
CA GLY A 15 2.12 37.78 -27.77
C GLY A 15 2.39 39.23 -27.39
N THR A 16 1.43 39.80 -26.67
CA THR A 16 1.48 40.90 -25.68
C THR A 16 0.00 41.15 -25.29
N GLU A 17 -0.38 40.89 -24.03
CA GLU A 17 -0.47 41.84 -22.90
C GLU A 17 -1.66 42.81 -22.93
N TYR A 18 -2.01 43.27 -21.73
CA TYR A 18 -3.12 44.14 -21.30
C TYR A 18 -4.42 43.42 -20.89
N GLY A 19 -4.85 43.41 -19.62
CA GLY A 19 -4.35 44.16 -18.48
C GLY A 19 -4.89 43.70 -17.13
N LEU A 20 -4.08 44.02 -16.13
CA LEU A 20 -4.25 43.79 -14.70
C LEU A 20 -5.47 44.54 -14.13
N ARG A 21 -6.24 43.84 -13.29
CA ARG A 21 -6.77 44.43 -12.07
C ARG A 21 -6.31 43.60 -10.87
N SER A 22 -5.26 44.13 -10.26
CA SER A 22 -4.81 43.82 -8.91
C SER A 22 -5.96 44.01 -7.91
N ARG A 23 -6.25 42.96 -7.14
CA ARG A 23 -6.65 43.11 -5.74
C ARG A 23 -5.64 42.36 -4.90
N ILE A 24 -4.75 43.14 -4.30
CA ILE A 24 -3.89 42.75 -3.20
C ILE A 24 -4.79 42.20 -2.09
N GLY A 25 -4.61 40.92 -1.82
CA GLY A 25 -5.14 40.19 -0.69
C GLY A 25 -4.14 39.08 -0.41
N ASN A 26 -3.02 39.48 0.21
CA ASN A 26 -2.10 38.53 0.84
C ASN A 26 -2.88 37.79 1.91
N GLU A 27 -3.17 36.51 1.71
CA GLU A 27 -3.20 35.49 2.76
C GLU A 27 -3.51 34.09 2.19
N LEU A 28 -2.55 33.17 2.43
CA LEU A 28 -2.75 31.73 2.63
C LEU A 28 -3.04 30.84 1.40
N ASP A 29 -2.13 30.84 0.42
CA ASP A 29 -2.06 29.76 -0.59
C ASP A 29 -1.11 28.60 -0.18
N ASN A 30 -1.13 28.25 1.11
CA ASN A 30 -0.36 27.14 1.69
C ASN A 30 -1.17 25.86 1.90
N GLN A 31 -2.42 25.80 1.42
CA GLN A 31 -3.26 24.62 1.57
C GLN A 31 -3.19 23.73 0.31
N ARG A 32 -2.83 22.46 0.54
CA ARG A 32 -2.64 21.35 -0.43
C ARG A 32 -1.20 21.13 -0.91
N ARG A 33 -0.27 21.04 0.04
CA ARG A 33 0.93 20.22 -0.17
C ARG A 33 0.84 18.97 0.71
N TYR A 34 0.26 17.90 0.15
CA TYR A 34 0.84 16.59 0.43
C TYR A 34 2.30 16.74 0.01
N THR A 35 3.22 16.73 0.97
CA THR A 35 4.63 16.87 0.63
C THR A 35 4.97 15.70 -0.29
N SER A 36 5.38 15.99 -1.52
CA SER A 36 5.84 15.02 -2.51
C SER A 36 7.00 14.17 -1.99
N ASN A 37 7.67 14.62 -0.94
CA ASN A 37 8.59 13.84 -0.12
C ASN A 37 8.22 14.03 1.36
N PRO A 38 7.44 13.13 2.01
CA PRO A 38 7.61 12.98 3.44
C PRO A 38 9.11 12.73 3.67
N LYS A 39 9.73 13.35 4.69
CA LYS A 39 11.03 12.88 5.17
C LYS A 39 10.82 11.39 5.44
N ARG A 40 11.37 10.53 4.57
CA ARG A 40 11.20 9.08 4.69
C ARG A 40 11.64 8.75 6.10
N LEU A 41 10.78 8.03 6.83
CA LEU A 41 11.09 7.58 8.17
C LEU A 41 12.45 6.91 8.10
N SER A 42 13.45 7.48 8.76
CA SER A 42 14.61 6.70 9.16
C SER A 42 14.06 5.62 10.08
N PHE A 43 14.09 4.37 9.63
CA PHE A 43 13.81 3.25 10.52
C PHE A 43 15.03 3.14 11.43
N ASN A 44 14.81 3.27 12.73
CA ASN A 44 15.84 2.99 13.72
C ASN A 44 16.02 1.46 13.73
N ILE A 45 17.19 1.02 13.28
CA ILE A 45 17.58 -0.39 13.23
C ILE A 45 17.55 -0.99 14.65
N ASN A 46 17.94 -0.18 15.62
CA ASN A 46 18.09 -0.54 17.02
C ASN A 46 16.87 -0.14 17.85
N THR A 47 15.68 0.02 17.25
CA THR A 47 14.49 0.21 18.10
C THR A 47 14.38 -1.07 18.93
N PRO A 48 14.58 -1.02 20.27
CA PRO A 48 14.39 -2.21 21.08
C PRO A 48 13.00 -2.73 20.78
N GLU A 49 12.85 -4.05 20.69
CA GLU A 49 11.54 -4.69 20.74
C GLU A 49 10.86 -4.10 21.97
N ILE A 50 9.92 -3.16 21.74
CA ILE A 50 9.11 -2.64 22.84
C ILE A 50 8.17 -3.81 23.13
N ASP A 51 8.66 -4.68 24.01
CA ASP A 51 7.89 -5.68 24.71
C ASP A 51 6.85 -4.93 25.56
N ASN A 52 5.74 -4.46 24.97
CA ASN A 52 4.50 -4.30 25.74
C ASN A 52 3.18 -4.07 25.01
N ASP A 53 3.06 -3.69 23.74
CA ASP A 53 1.78 -3.09 23.30
C ASP A 53 1.03 -3.82 22.16
N GLY A 54 0.98 -5.15 22.13
CA GLY A 54 0.07 -5.79 21.17
C GLY A 54 -0.12 -7.29 21.27
N GLU A 55 -0.98 -7.75 22.18
CA GLU A 55 -1.52 -9.13 22.22
C GLU A 55 -2.25 -9.55 20.92
N ASN A 56 -2.33 -8.72 19.87
CA ASN A 56 -3.08 -8.99 18.65
C ASN A 56 -2.31 -8.81 17.32
N LEU A 57 -1.01 -8.51 17.33
CA LEU A 57 -0.25 -8.39 16.08
C LEU A 57 0.17 -9.74 15.47
N GLU A 58 0.12 -10.84 16.22
CA GLU A 58 0.39 -12.18 15.70
C GLU A 58 -0.48 -12.51 14.49
N ALA A 59 -1.71 -11.98 14.46
CA ALA A 59 -2.63 -12.16 13.34
C ALA A 59 -2.12 -11.54 12.02
N LEU A 60 -1.12 -10.65 12.06
CA LEU A 60 -0.48 -10.07 10.88
C LEU A 60 0.73 -10.87 10.38
N LEU A 61 1.34 -11.67 11.24
CA LEU A 61 2.53 -12.46 10.93
C LEU A 61 2.19 -13.70 10.09
N ASP A 62 3.21 -14.24 9.41
CA ASP A 62 3.14 -15.47 8.61
C ASP A 62 2.00 -15.54 7.57
N ARG A 63 1.61 -14.38 7.06
CA ARG A 63 0.53 -14.23 6.06
C ARG A 63 0.99 -13.43 4.85
N ILE A 64 0.41 -13.77 3.71
CA ILE A 64 0.60 -13.03 2.46
C ILE A 64 -0.53 -12.01 2.32
N TRP A 65 -0.16 -10.74 2.45
CA TRP A 65 -1.09 -9.62 2.37
C TRP A 65 -1.13 -9.02 0.97
N LYS A 66 -2.34 -8.75 0.47
CA LYS A 66 -2.54 -7.79 -0.62
C LYS A 66 -2.65 -6.40 -0.01
N VAL A 67 -1.84 -5.48 -0.52
CA VAL A 67 -1.73 -4.12 0.02
C VAL A 67 -2.40 -3.12 -0.93
N TYR A 68 -3.30 -2.32 -0.38
CA TYR A 68 -4.00 -1.26 -1.09
C TYR A 68 -3.76 0.08 -0.40
N ARG A 69 -3.72 1.14 -1.20
CA ARG A 69 -3.80 2.52 -0.74
C ARG A 69 -5.26 2.93 -0.64
N VAL A 70 -5.58 3.67 0.40
CA VAL A 70 -6.93 4.18 0.72
C VAL A 70 -6.86 5.70 0.87
N SER A 71 -7.78 6.43 0.24
CA SER A 71 -7.95 7.86 0.50
C SER A 71 -8.62 8.10 1.87
N PRO A 72 -8.65 9.32 2.42
CA PRO A 72 -9.40 9.58 3.65
C PRO A 72 -10.84 9.05 3.56
N LEU A 73 -11.29 8.40 4.63
CA LEU A 73 -12.62 7.84 4.78
C LEU A 73 -13.57 8.96 5.25
N ASN A 74 -14.53 9.31 4.41
CA ASN A 74 -15.53 10.32 4.72
C ASN A 74 -16.58 9.74 5.68
N ASN A 75 -16.93 10.49 6.74
CA ASN A 75 -17.95 10.10 7.72
C ASN A 75 -17.71 8.74 8.41
N PHE A 76 -16.46 8.29 8.46
CA PHE A 76 -16.09 7.10 9.24
C PHE A 76 -16.10 7.43 10.74
N SER A 77 -16.61 6.52 11.55
CA SER A 77 -16.69 6.67 13.00
C SER A 77 -16.32 5.37 13.71
N TYR A 78 -15.49 5.51 14.75
CA TYR A 78 -15.04 4.40 15.60
C TYR A 78 -16.09 3.94 16.62
N THR A 79 -17.20 4.66 16.77
CA THR A 79 -18.23 4.30 17.76
C THR A 79 -18.80 2.90 17.49
N THR A 80 -18.98 2.10 18.54
CA THR A 80 -19.44 0.71 18.45
C THR A 80 -20.74 0.55 17.64
N GLY A 81 -21.67 1.50 17.79
CA GLY A 81 -22.91 1.52 17.00
C GLY A 81 -22.67 1.69 15.49
N ARG A 82 -21.71 2.54 15.11
CA ARG A 82 -21.33 2.75 13.70
C ARG A 82 -20.58 1.55 13.13
N LEU A 83 -19.66 0.94 13.90
CA LEU A 83 -18.97 -0.29 13.48
C LEU A 83 -19.96 -1.44 13.23
N LYS A 84 -20.93 -1.65 14.13
CA LYS A 84 -22.02 -2.62 13.92
C LYS A 84 -22.86 -2.29 12.68
N GLN A 85 -23.12 -1.01 12.42
CA GLN A 85 -23.83 -0.57 11.21
C GLN A 85 -23.00 -0.88 9.95
N TYR A 86 -21.69 -0.65 9.96
CA TYR A 86 -20.81 -0.97 8.83
C TYR A 86 -20.75 -2.48 8.57
N SER A 87 -20.65 -3.29 9.63
CA SER A 87 -20.78 -4.76 9.55
C SER A 87 -22.05 -5.19 8.83
N ARG A 88 -23.21 -4.66 9.26
CA ARG A 88 -24.50 -4.99 8.66
C ARG A 88 -24.57 -4.57 7.19
N ARG A 89 -24.17 -3.33 6.88
CA ARG A 89 -24.16 -2.82 5.50
C ARG A 89 -23.25 -3.63 4.59
N LEU A 90 -22.07 -4.02 5.07
CA LEU A 90 -21.14 -4.84 4.30
C LEU A 90 -21.70 -6.24 4.07
N ARG A 91 -22.31 -6.86 5.09
CA ARG A 91 -23.01 -8.15 4.96
C ARG A 91 -24.11 -8.10 3.89
N GLU A 92 -25.02 -7.12 4.00
CA GLU A 92 -26.12 -6.92 3.04
C GLU A 92 -25.57 -6.67 1.62
N GLY A 93 -24.57 -5.81 1.48
CA GLY A 93 -23.94 -5.52 0.19
C GLY A 93 -23.24 -6.73 -0.42
N LEU A 94 -22.56 -7.55 0.38
CA LEU A 94 -21.94 -8.79 -0.09
C LEU A 94 -22.98 -9.80 -0.57
N SER A 95 -24.08 -9.98 0.17
CA SER A 95 -25.20 -10.83 -0.23
C SER A 95 -25.83 -10.37 -1.55
N MET A 96 -25.96 -9.06 -1.78
CA MET A 96 -26.47 -8.52 -3.06
C MET A 96 -25.53 -8.75 -4.24
N LEU A 97 -24.22 -8.83 -3.99
CA LEU A 97 -23.19 -9.06 -5.01
C LEU A 97 -22.86 -10.55 -5.21
N GLN A 98 -23.57 -11.47 -4.54
CA GLN A 98 -23.39 -12.91 -4.72
C GLN A 98 -23.76 -13.34 -6.15
N THR A 99 -22.95 -14.22 -6.72
CA THR A 99 -23.27 -14.89 -7.98
C THR A 99 -24.27 -16.02 -7.74
N THR A 100 -24.98 -16.46 -8.79
CA THR A 100 -25.99 -17.54 -8.72
C THR A 100 -25.47 -18.83 -8.07
N SER A 101 -24.17 -19.10 -8.16
CA SER A 101 -23.48 -20.24 -7.54
C SER A 101 -23.28 -20.15 -6.01
N MET A 102 -23.59 -19.02 -5.36
CA MET A 102 -23.39 -18.80 -3.92
C MET A 102 -24.68 -18.46 -3.16
N LYS A 103 -25.85 -18.72 -3.76
CA LYS A 103 -27.18 -18.35 -3.22
C LYS A 103 -27.54 -19.02 -1.89
N GLU A 104 -26.88 -20.12 -1.54
CA GLU A 104 -27.11 -20.85 -0.28
C GLU A 104 -26.06 -20.52 0.79
N THR A 105 -25.36 -19.39 0.65
CA THR A 105 -24.32 -18.99 1.60
C THR A 105 -24.66 -17.69 2.31
N HIS A 106 -24.39 -17.64 3.61
CA HIS A 106 -24.56 -16.43 4.40
C HIS A 106 -23.22 -15.93 4.92
N TYR A 107 -23.07 -14.60 4.95
CA TYR A 107 -21.87 -13.94 5.49
C TYR A 107 -22.12 -13.53 6.93
N ASP A 108 -21.14 -13.75 7.79
CA ASP A 108 -20.99 -12.98 9.01
C ASP A 108 -19.83 -11.99 8.85
N VAL A 109 -20.02 -10.77 9.32
CA VAL A 109 -19.11 -9.65 9.04
C VAL A 109 -18.93 -8.81 10.30
N THR A 110 -17.68 -8.58 10.68
CA THR A 110 -17.33 -7.85 11.89
C THR A 110 -16.32 -6.73 11.57
N PHE A 111 -16.66 -5.51 11.97
CA PHE A 111 -15.75 -4.38 12.08
C PHE A 111 -15.34 -4.20 13.54
N THR A 112 -14.05 -4.27 13.84
CA THR A 112 -13.52 -4.01 15.20
C THR A 112 -12.37 -3.02 15.13
N ALA A 113 -12.29 -2.13 16.11
CA ALA A 113 -11.08 -1.36 16.34
C ALA A 113 -10.04 -2.28 17.01
N GLU A 114 -8.80 -2.25 16.51
CA GLU A 114 -7.68 -2.99 17.10
C GLU A 114 -6.54 -2.02 17.42
N GLY A 115 -6.11 -2.08 18.69
CA GLY A 115 -4.96 -1.35 19.21
C GLY A 115 -3.63 -1.99 18.82
N GLY A 116 -2.53 -1.39 19.29
CA GLY A 116 -1.16 -1.92 19.13
C GLY A 116 -0.48 -1.64 17.78
N LEU A 117 -1.19 -1.05 16.82
CA LEU A 117 -0.63 -0.69 15.51
C LEU A 117 -0.25 0.79 15.36
N THR A 118 -0.53 1.60 16.36
CA THR A 118 -0.20 3.03 16.40
C THR A 118 1.27 3.25 16.76
N GLN A 119 1.94 4.21 16.12
CA GLN A 119 3.33 4.58 16.42
C GLN A 119 3.45 6.02 16.93
N THR A 120 2.56 6.92 16.49
CA THR A 120 2.52 8.32 16.90
C THR A 120 1.19 8.65 17.57
N PRO A 121 1.11 9.71 18.40
CA PRO A 121 -0.17 10.15 18.99
C PRO A 121 -1.24 10.57 17.98
N HIS A 122 -0.85 10.77 16.71
CA HIS A 122 -1.75 11.11 15.62
C HIS A 122 -2.24 9.89 14.84
N ASP A 123 -1.64 8.73 15.07
CA ASP A 123 -2.09 7.49 14.46
C ASP A 123 -3.43 7.08 15.07
N ARG A 124 -4.35 6.64 14.22
CA ARG A 124 -5.64 6.11 14.66
C ARG A 124 -5.52 4.59 14.82
N GLU A 125 -6.31 4.05 15.74
CA GLU A 125 -6.46 2.59 15.88
C GLU A 125 -6.82 1.96 14.54
N ALA A 126 -6.28 0.76 14.31
CA ALA A 126 -6.57 0.01 13.10
C ALA A 126 -8.02 -0.47 13.13
N ILE A 127 -8.61 -0.66 11.95
CA ILE A 127 -9.93 -1.28 11.82
C ILE A 127 -9.76 -2.63 11.15
N LYS A 128 -10.06 -3.69 11.89
CA LYS A 128 -10.15 -5.04 11.38
C LYS A 128 -11.53 -5.27 10.77
N ILE A 129 -11.52 -5.85 9.59
CA ILE A 129 -12.69 -6.29 8.85
C ILE A 129 -12.57 -7.79 8.68
N PHE A 130 -13.42 -8.53 9.37
CA PHE A 130 -13.41 -9.99 9.35
C PHE A 130 -14.70 -10.52 8.76
N VAL A 131 -14.60 -11.46 7.82
CA VAL A 131 -15.75 -12.07 7.14
C VAL A 131 -15.65 -13.58 7.25
N LYS A 132 -16.68 -14.19 7.82
CA LYS A 132 -16.91 -15.64 7.82
C LYS A 132 -17.96 -15.98 6.76
N LEU A 133 -17.79 -17.14 6.13
CA LEU A 133 -18.75 -17.67 5.17
C LEU A 133 -19.32 -18.98 5.69
N TYR A 134 -20.64 -19.06 5.72
CA TYR A 134 -21.37 -20.26 6.11
C TYR A 134 -22.14 -20.78 4.90
N ARG A 135 -22.13 -22.10 4.68
CA ARG A 135 -22.90 -22.76 3.63
C ARG A 135 -24.11 -23.44 4.28
N ASN A 136 -25.31 -23.13 3.82
CA ASN A 136 -26.52 -23.84 4.25
C ASN A 136 -26.58 -25.18 3.51
N GLY A 137 -26.07 -26.25 4.12
CA GLY A 137 -26.11 -27.59 3.51
C GLY A 137 -25.06 -28.53 4.06
N ASN A 138 -25.24 -28.93 5.32
CA ASN A 138 -24.93 -30.26 5.89
C ASN A 138 -25.33 -30.23 7.38
N ALA A 139 -26.64 -30.15 7.62
CA ALA A 139 -27.22 -30.50 8.91
C ALA A 139 -27.38 -32.03 8.98
N SER A 140 -26.26 -32.75 8.96
CA SER A 140 -26.18 -34.16 9.29
C SER A 140 -24.71 -34.54 9.39
N ASN A 141 -24.07 -34.11 10.46
CA ASN A 141 -23.27 -34.93 11.36
C ASN A 141 -22.66 -33.99 12.39
N GLU A 142 -22.78 -34.41 13.64
CA GLU A 142 -22.17 -33.83 14.82
C GLU A 142 -20.65 -33.77 14.60
N ASP A 143 -20.15 -32.61 14.19
CA ASP A 143 -18.86 -32.04 14.59
C ASP A 143 -18.72 -30.64 13.96
N ASP A 144 -18.47 -29.67 14.82
CA ASP A 144 -18.34 -28.25 14.56
C ASP A 144 -17.25 -27.92 13.51
N GLU A 145 -17.58 -27.90 12.22
CA GLU A 145 -16.72 -27.23 11.23
C GLU A 145 -16.81 -25.71 11.46
N GLU A 146 -15.84 -25.19 12.21
CA GLU A 146 -15.66 -23.77 12.42
C GLU A 146 -15.67 -23.05 11.05
N PRO A 147 -16.52 -22.03 10.87
CA PRO A 147 -16.66 -21.36 9.59
C PRO A 147 -15.31 -20.81 9.14
N SER A 148 -14.82 -21.30 7.99
CA SER A 148 -13.55 -20.87 7.43
C SER A 148 -13.50 -19.34 7.29
N SER A 149 -12.42 -18.72 7.77
CA SER A 149 -12.13 -17.30 7.57
C SER A 149 -12.10 -16.99 6.06
N PHE A 150 -13.14 -16.32 5.57
CA PHE A 150 -13.32 -16.08 4.14
C PHE A 150 -12.60 -14.81 3.66
N TYR A 151 -12.56 -13.79 4.51
CA TYR A 151 -11.76 -12.59 4.29
C TYR A 151 -11.30 -12.00 5.62
N LEU A 152 -10.06 -11.50 5.61
CA LEU A 152 -9.48 -10.74 6.69
C LEU A 152 -8.84 -9.48 6.10
N GLY A 153 -9.15 -8.32 6.66
CA GLY A 153 -8.50 -7.07 6.27
C GLY A 153 -8.30 -6.12 7.43
N TYR A 154 -7.29 -5.26 7.30
CA TYR A 154 -6.91 -4.23 8.26
C TYR A 154 -6.74 -2.90 7.56
N LEU A 155 -7.54 -1.91 7.96
CA LEU A 155 -7.33 -0.51 7.63
C LEU A 155 -6.40 0.09 8.69
N ILE A 156 -5.25 0.59 8.28
CA ILE A 156 -4.15 0.96 9.18
C ILE A 156 -3.71 2.40 8.90
N SER A 157 -3.38 3.11 9.97
CA SER A 157 -2.54 4.29 9.93
C SER A 157 -1.36 4.11 10.87
N ARG A 158 -0.14 4.29 10.36
CA ARG A 158 1.07 4.16 11.16
C ARG A 158 2.15 5.12 10.68
N GLY A 159 2.70 5.90 11.61
CA GLY A 159 4.05 6.43 11.52
C GLY A 159 4.29 7.56 10.53
N ASN A 160 3.46 8.60 10.47
CA ASN A 160 3.80 9.98 9.99
C ASN A 160 2.51 10.72 9.58
N MET A 161 1.48 10.65 10.42
CA MET A 161 0.31 11.49 10.24
C MET A 161 0.61 12.88 10.79
N LYS A 162 0.55 13.90 9.92
CA LYS A 162 0.36 15.27 10.39
C LYS A 162 -1.04 15.40 10.98
N PRO A 163 -1.25 16.26 11.99
CA PRO A 163 -2.58 16.54 12.48
C PRO A 163 -3.48 16.96 11.31
N MET A 164 -4.57 16.22 11.10
CA MET A 164 -5.54 16.57 10.08
C MET A 164 -6.29 17.82 10.52
N VAL A 165 -6.40 18.78 9.62
CA VAL A 165 -7.16 20.02 9.83
C VAL A 165 -8.68 19.76 9.82
N ASP A 166 -9.12 18.70 9.13
CA ASP A 166 -10.52 18.33 8.98
C ASP A 166 -10.87 17.12 9.88
N MET A 167 -11.56 17.40 10.97
CA MET A 167 -11.99 16.41 11.96
C MET A 167 -13.10 15.47 11.45
N SER A 168 -13.73 15.77 10.31
CA SER A 168 -14.81 14.95 9.73
C SER A 168 -14.31 13.74 8.93
N LYS A 169 -12.99 13.64 8.72
CA LYS A 169 -12.36 12.58 7.93
C LYS A 169 -11.43 11.74 8.80
N VAL A 170 -11.48 10.43 8.58
CA VAL A 170 -10.55 9.48 9.20
C VAL A 170 -9.55 9.04 8.14
N TYR A 171 -8.27 9.02 8.50
CA TYR A 171 -7.22 8.60 7.60
C TYR A 171 -6.64 7.27 8.05
N LEU A 172 -6.92 6.24 7.25
CA LEU A 172 -6.37 4.89 7.38
C LEU A 172 -5.81 4.51 6.00
N PRO A 173 -4.62 5.04 5.63
CA PRO A 173 -4.14 5.06 4.25
C PRO A 173 -3.81 3.70 3.65
N ILE A 174 -3.70 2.66 4.47
CA ILE A 174 -3.29 1.32 4.03
C ILE A 174 -4.40 0.33 4.37
N LEU A 175 -4.79 -0.47 3.38
CA LEU A 175 -5.61 -1.66 3.57
C LEU A 175 -4.74 -2.89 3.29
N LEU A 176 -4.45 -3.68 4.33
CA LEU A 176 -3.93 -5.03 4.21
C LEU A 176 -5.11 -5.98 4.10
N CYS A 177 -5.14 -6.88 3.13
CA CYS A 177 -6.22 -7.87 3.05
C CYS A 177 -5.79 -9.22 2.48
N GLN A 178 -6.52 -10.26 2.89
CA GLN A 178 -6.40 -11.63 2.43
C GLN A 178 -7.81 -12.20 2.18
N GLY A 179 -7.96 -12.93 1.08
CA GLY A 179 -9.23 -13.55 0.69
C GLY A 179 -9.32 -13.77 -0.83
N PRO A 180 -10.42 -14.39 -1.31
CA PRO A 180 -10.68 -14.59 -2.72
C PRO A 180 -10.69 -13.25 -3.49
N VAL A 181 -10.16 -13.26 -4.71
CA VAL A 181 -10.01 -12.04 -5.53
C VAL A 181 -11.35 -11.31 -5.74
N THR A 182 -12.41 -12.07 -5.99
CA THR A 182 -13.77 -11.53 -6.16
C THR A 182 -14.28 -10.87 -4.88
N THR A 183 -14.09 -11.50 -3.73
CA THR A 183 -14.48 -10.97 -2.41
C THR A 183 -13.75 -9.67 -2.11
N ILE A 184 -12.42 -9.64 -2.29
CA ILE A 184 -11.62 -8.43 -2.08
C ILE A 184 -12.13 -7.29 -2.96
N ARG A 185 -12.39 -7.56 -4.25
CA ARG A 185 -12.93 -6.57 -5.18
C ARG A 185 -14.29 -6.03 -4.71
N ASN A 186 -15.19 -6.91 -4.26
CA ASN A 186 -16.51 -6.52 -3.79
C ASN A 186 -16.44 -5.72 -2.49
N ILE A 187 -15.59 -6.11 -1.53
CA ILE A 187 -15.39 -5.38 -0.28
C ILE A 187 -14.79 -4.00 -0.58
N ASN A 188 -13.76 -3.90 -1.41
CA ASN A 188 -13.18 -2.61 -1.80
C ASN A 188 -14.25 -1.69 -2.41
N TYR A 189 -15.03 -2.20 -3.39
CA TYR A 189 -16.13 -1.45 -3.99
C TYR A 189 -17.16 -0.97 -2.96
N LEU A 190 -17.57 -1.83 -2.02
CA LEU A 190 -18.53 -1.46 -0.99
C LEU A 190 -17.96 -0.42 -0.02
N LEU A 191 -16.70 -0.54 0.38
CA LEU A 191 -16.02 0.43 1.24
C LEU A 191 -15.92 1.81 0.56
N GLU A 192 -15.54 1.85 -0.72
CA GLU A 192 -15.51 3.07 -1.53
C GLU A 192 -16.90 3.76 -1.55
N LYS A 193 -17.98 2.97 -1.67
CA LYS A 193 -19.35 3.49 -1.63
C LYS A 193 -19.81 3.92 -0.24
N PHE A 194 -19.35 3.25 0.82
CA PHE A 194 -19.76 3.58 2.18
C PHE A 194 -19.12 4.85 2.70
N PHE A 195 -17.87 5.08 2.31
CA PHE A 195 -17.01 6.13 2.89
C PHE A 195 -16.57 7.18 1.87
N ASP A 196 -17.12 7.17 0.66
CA ASP A 196 -16.75 8.10 -0.42
C ASP A 196 -15.22 8.22 -0.56
N CYS A 197 -14.58 7.06 -0.61
CA CYS A 197 -13.14 6.92 -0.66
C CYS A 197 -12.71 6.20 -1.95
N ASN A 198 -11.42 6.19 -2.22
CA ASN A 198 -10.81 5.47 -3.32
C ASN A 198 -9.80 4.45 -2.77
N ILE A 199 -9.92 3.20 -3.21
CA ILE A 199 -9.07 2.08 -2.85
C ILE A 199 -8.40 1.55 -4.11
N SER A 200 -7.07 1.64 -4.16
CA SER A 200 -6.29 1.19 -5.32
C SER A 200 -5.10 0.35 -4.87
N PRO A 201 -4.64 -0.64 -5.66
CA PRO A 201 -3.45 -1.41 -5.32
C PRO A 201 -2.27 -0.49 -4.98
N LEU A 202 -1.54 -0.79 -3.91
CA LEU A 202 -0.35 -0.03 -3.55
C LEU A 202 0.72 -0.26 -4.62
N LYS A 203 1.09 0.80 -5.34
CA LYS A 203 2.19 0.77 -6.30
C LYS A 203 3.44 1.26 -5.58
N LEU A 204 4.44 0.38 -5.48
CA LEU A 204 5.76 0.74 -4.97
C LEU A 204 6.62 1.25 -6.11
N SER A 205 7.28 2.37 -5.90
CA SER A 205 8.30 2.88 -6.82
C SER A 205 9.59 2.07 -6.70
N GLN A 206 10.50 2.22 -7.67
CA GLN A 206 11.82 1.61 -7.59
C GLN A 206 12.57 2.06 -6.33
N ASP A 207 12.49 3.35 -5.96
CA ASP A 207 13.05 3.84 -4.71
C ASP A 207 12.47 3.09 -3.49
N ASP A 208 11.17 2.83 -3.46
CA ASP A 208 10.53 2.09 -2.37
C ASP A 208 11.04 0.65 -2.30
N LEU A 209 11.17 0.00 -3.46
CA LEU A 209 11.73 -1.35 -3.55
C LEU A 209 13.18 -1.38 -3.07
N THR A 210 13.98 -0.38 -3.41
CA THR A 210 15.36 -0.26 -2.94
C THR A 210 15.44 -0.19 -1.42
N TRP A 211 14.59 0.64 -0.79
CA TRP A 211 14.50 0.72 0.66
C TRP A 211 14.05 -0.61 1.30
N ILE A 212 13.08 -1.29 0.70
CA ILE A 212 12.61 -2.61 1.16
C ILE A 212 13.73 -3.65 1.06
N CYS A 213 14.53 -3.63 -0.01
CA CYS A 213 15.69 -4.50 -0.14
C CYS A 213 16.71 -4.29 0.97
N THR A 214 16.97 -3.04 1.38
CA THR A 214 17.85 -2.75 2.51
C THR A 214 17.29 -3.31 3.83
N LEU A 215 15.99 -3.16 4.07
CA LEU A 215 15.34 -3.76 5.26
C LEU A 215 15.49 -5.29 5.31
N PHE A 216 15.38 -5.97 4.17
CA PHE A 216 15.59 -7.42 4.08
C PHE A 216 17.07 -7.83 4.12
N ALA A 217 18.00 -6.91 3.89
CA ALA A 217 19.43 -7.21 4.05
C ALA A 217 19.83 -7.34 5.51
N GLU A 218 19.12 -6.61 6.37
CA GLU A 218 19.27 -6.62 7.82
C GLU A 218 18.49 -7.78 8.47
N LYS A 219 17.26 -8.05 8.00
CA LYS A 219 16.43 -9.13 8.52
C LYS A 219 16.69 -10.41 7.77
N SER A 220 17.06 -11.49 8.47
CA SER A 220 17.52 -12.81 8.00
C SER A 220 16.65 -13.57 6.97
N GLN A 221 16.30 -12.93 5.85
CA GLN A 221 15.36 -13.41 4.85
C GLN A 221 15.99 -13.40 3.45
N ASN A 222 15.64 -14.41 2.66
CA ASN A 222 16.03 -14.45 1.26
C ASN A 222 15.18 -13.46 0.45
N VAL A 223 15.79 -12.77 -0.50
CA VAL A 223 15.09 -11.83 -1.37
C VAL A 223 14.89 -12.44 -2.74
N LEU A 224 13.65 -12.42 -3.25
CA LEU A 224 13.34 -12.79 -4.63
C LEU A 224 12.96 -11.53 -5.40
N MET A 225 13.80 -11.14 -6.34
CA MET A 225 13.50 -10.05 -7.28
C MET A 225 12.90 -10.64 -8.55
N LYS A 226 11.71 -10.16 -8.93
CA LYS A 226 11.01 -10.59 -10.15
C LYS A 226 10.91 -9.42 -11.12
N PHE A 227 11.43 -9.61 -12.32
CA PHE A 227 11.35 -8.66 -13.42
C PHE A 227 10.36 -9.20 -14.45
N GLU A 228 9.34 -8.43 -14.79
CA GLU A 228 8.36 -8.80 -15.81
C GLU A 228 8.53 -7.90 -17.03
N PHE A 229 8.52 -8.48 -18.22
CA PHE A 229 8.61 -7.71 -19.46
C PHE A 229 7.24 -7.12 -19.82
N PRO A 230 7.18 -5.90 -20.35
CA PRO A 230 5.92 -5.21 -20.68
C PRO A 230 5.18 -5.81 -21.89
N GLN A 231 5.67 -6.92 -22.47
CA GLN A 231 5.09 -7.50 -23.67
C GLN A 231 3.77 -8.25 -23.35
N PRO A 232 2.63 -7.83 -23.92
CA PRO A 232 1.31 -8.39 -23.56
C PRO A 232 1.12 -9.86 -23.95
N SER A 233 1.81 -10.32 -24.98
CA SER A 233 1.61 -11.62 -25.64
C SER A 233 2.47 -12.74 -25.06
N ILE A 234 3.46 -12.44 -24.20
CA ILE A 234 4.33 -13.45 -23.60
C ILE A 234 4.56 -13.09 -22.13
N LYS A 235 4.11 -13.95 -21.22
CA LYS A 235 4.46 -13.86 -19.79
C LYS A 235 5.90 -14.29 -19.58
N ASN A 236 6.84 -13.43 -19.97
CA ASN A 236 8.25 -13.62 -19.64
C ASN A 236 8.55 -12.87 -18.34
N SER A 237 9.12 -13.60 -17.39
CA SER A 237 9.65 -13.00 -16.17
C SER A 237 11.01 -13.57 -15.84
N ILE A 238 11.93 -12.72 -15.40
CA ILE A 238 13.21 -13.13 -14.83
C ILE A 238 13.07 -13.10 -13.31
N ASN A 239 13.33 -14.23 -12.68
CA ASN A 239 13.34 -14.36 -11.23
C ASN A 239 14.79 -14.46 -10.76
N PHE A 240 15.23 -13.52 -9.94
CA PHE A 240 16.56 -13.50 -9.36
C PHE A 240 16.45 -13.66 -7.84
N LYS A 241 16.97 -14.79 -7.33
CA LYS A 241 16.96 -15.10 -5.90
C LYS A 241 18.31 -14.74 -5.29
N ILE A 242 18.30 -13.85 -4.30
CA ILE A 242 19.46 -13.52 -3.48
C ILE A 242 19.34 -14.26 -2.16
N HIS A 243 20.35 -15.08 -1.87
CA HIS A 243 20.48 -15.73 -0.57
C HIS A 243 20.83 -14.71 0.51
N HIS A 244 20.19 -14.82 1.68
CA HIS A 244 20.41 -13.94 2.81
C HIS A 244 21.90 -13.77 3.17
N ALA A 245 22.67 -14.87 3.20
CA ALA A 245 24.09 -14.83 3.53
C ALA A 245 24.89 -13.86 2.64
N ASN A 246 24.57 -13.81 1.34
CA ASN A 246 25.23 -12.91 0.41
C ASN A 246 24.77 -11.47 0.61
N LEU A 247 23.47 -11.27 0.82
CA LEU A 247 22.88 -9.95 1.01
C LEU A 247 23.37 -9.30 2.31
N SER A 248 23.38 -10.05 3.40
CA SER A 248 23.90 -9.62 4.70
C SER A 248 25.40 -9.36 4.66
N SER A 249 26.19 -10.22 3.99
CA SER A 249 27.63 -9.97 3.81
C SER A 249 27.91 -8.67 3.04
N LEU A 250 27.08 -8.36 2.05
CA LEU A 250 27.19 -7.11 1.30
C LEU A 250 26.79 -5.92 2.16
N TRP A 251 25.68 -6.03 2.90
CA TRP A 251 25.18 -4.99 3.78
C TRP A 251 26.17 -4.64 4.90
N ASN A 252 26.76 -5.64 5.56
CA ASN A 252 27.75 -5.45 6.64
C ASN A 252 29.04 -4.76 6.17
N LYS A 253 29.29 -4.69 4.85
CA LYS A 253 30.43 -3.94 4.28
C LYS A 253 30.07 -2.49 3.94
N ILE A 254 28.79 -2.18 3.87
CA ILE A 254 28.26 -0.88 3.45
C ILE A 254 27.79 -0.07 4.66
N HIS A 255 27.07 -0.71 5.56
CA HIS A 255 26.47 -0.06 6.70
C HIS A 255 27.52 0.32 7.73
N ASP A 256 27.49 1.58 8.18
CA ASP A 256 28.26 2.02 9.33
C ASP A 256 27.52 1.63 10.62
N PRO A 257 28.02 0.66 11.40
CA PRO A 257 27.35 0.18 12.61
C PRO A 257 27.32 1.21 13.73
N SER A 258 28.03 2.35 13.59
CA SER A 258 27.94 3.46 14.56
C SER A 258 26.71 4.34 14.37
N LEU A 259 25.98 4.17 13.25
CA LEU A 259 24.77 4.93 12.96
C LEU A 259 23.52 4.19 13.44
N ASP A 260 22.69 4.87 14.23
CA ASP A 260 21.36 4.36 14.63
C ASP A 260 20.31 4.41 13.52
N TYR A 261 20.69 4.88 12.33
CA TYR A 261 19.81 5.03 11.18
C TYR A 261 20.52 4.67 9.89
N VAL A 262 19.74 4.27 8.90
CA VAL A 262 20.27 4.02 7.55
C VAL A 262 20.20 5.28 6.69
N PRO A 263 21.34 5.87 6.26
CA PRO A 263 21.33 6.96 5.31
C PRO A 263 20.97 6.46 3.89
N TYR A 264 20.31 7.31 3.12
CA TYR A 264 19.92 6.99 1.74
C TYR A 264 21.12 6.70 0.81
N SER A 265 22.30 7.24 1.13
CA SER A 265 23.53 6.94 0.40
C SER A 265 23.93 5.47 0.52
N GLU A 266 23.79 4.86 1.70
CA GLU A 266 24.06 3.43 1.91
C GLU A 266 23.05 2.55 1.17
N VAL A 267 21.78 2.93 1.21
CA VAL A 267 20.69 2.25 0.48
C VAL A 267 20.96 2.23 -1.02
N LYS A 268 21.37 3.38 -1.59
CA LYS A 268 21.80 3.46 -2.98
C LYS A 268 23.03 2.61 -3.27
N LEU A 269 24.02 2.62 -2.39
CA LEU A 269 25.25 1.85 -2.58
C LEU A 269 24.97 0.34 -2.60
N LEU A 270 24.11 -0.14 -1.69
CA LEU A 270 23.66 -1.53 -1.66
C LEU A 270 22.97 -1.91 -2.97
N TRP A 271 22.05 -1.06 -3.43
CA TRP A 271 21.36 -1.27 -4.70
C TRP A 271 22.33 -1.35 -5.87
N SER A 272 23.19 -0.34 -6.02
CA SER A 272 24.18 -0.31 -7.10
C SER A 272 25.09 -1.54 -7.09
N ALA A 273 25.51 -2.02 -5.92
CA ALA A 273 26.32 -3.22 -5.80
C ALA A 273 25.55 -4.48 -6.26
N LEU A 274 24.26 -4.62 -5.92
CA LEU A 274 23.42 -5.73 -6.40
C LEU A 274 23.22 -5.70 -7.92
N ILE A 275 22.93 -4.53 -8.49
CA ILE A 275 22.77 -4.36 -9.93
C ILE A 275 24.07 -4.69 -10.66
N GLN A 276 25.21 -4.21 -10.16
CA GLN A 276 26.53 -4.52 -10.72
C GLN A 276 26.85 -6.01 -10.65
N GLN A 277 26.48 -6.69 -9.57
CA GLN A 277 26.65 -8.13 -9.46
C GLN A 277 25.79 -8.88 -10.50
N LEU A 278 24.54 -8.46 -10.68
CA LEU A 278 23.67 -9.05 -11.70
C LEU A 278 24.26 -8.86 -13.10
N PHE A 279 24.73 -7.66 -13.40
CA PHE A 279 25.36 -7.36 -14.68
C PHE A 279 26.64 -8.18 -14.90
N LYS A 280 27.53 -8.27 -13.90
CA LYS A 280 28.78 -9.03 -14.04
C LYS A 280 28.54 -10.52 -14.26
N VAL A 281 27.59 -11.12 -13.54
CA VAL A 281 27.36 -12.57 -13.56
C VAL A 281 26.47 -12.98 -14.74
N PHE A 282 25.42 -12.21 -15.03
CA PHE A 282 24.39 -12.59 -16.00
C PHE A 282 24.36 -11.72 -17.25
N GLN A 283 25.15 -10.64 -17.30
CA GLN A 283 25.11 -9.64 -18.38
C GLN A 283 23.72 -9.00 -18.55
N ILE A 284 22.99 -8.89 -17.44
CA ILE A 284 21.67 -8.28 -17.38
C ILE A 284 21.81 -6.90 -16.74
N ASP A 285 21.48 -5.85 -17.49
CA ASP A 285 21.34 -4.51 -16.96
C ASP A 285 19.86 -4.23 -16.64
N ILE A 286 19.59 -4.01 -15.35
CA ILE A 286 18.28 -3.67 -14.80
C ILE A 286 18.31 -2.28 -14.15
N GLY A 287 19.42 -1.54 -14.29
CA GLY A 287 19.57 -0.19 -13.80
C GLY A 287 18.92 0.81 -14.75
N TYR A 288 17.74 1.32 -14.38
CA TYR A 288 17.25 2.62 -14.82
C TYR A 288 16.98 3.50 -13.60
#